data_AF-A0A261SID0-F1
#
_entry.id   AF-A0A261SID0-F1
#
_cell.length_a   1.000
_cell.length_b   1.000
_cell.length_c   1.000
_cell.angle_alpha   90.00
_cell.angle_beta   90.00
_cell.angle_gamma   90.00
#
_symmetry.space_group_name_H-M   'P 1'
#
loop_
_entity.id
_entity.type
_entity.pdbx_description
1 polymer ?
#
loop_
_entity_poly.entity_id
_entity_poly.type
_entity_poly.pdbx_seq_one_letter_code
_entity_poly.pdbx_strand_id
1 'polypeptide(L)'
;MPRFFCLSRLMSVLAATALPATVLAQAAAPVAFPATLAGHAILPAQTFLTAPGDAPEDLRTSGKYTTGKRVDAPGSVMGRSDGRPTGVALPFAGQPVQGHSGIKRMPDGSFWILTDNGFGAKANSPDAMLHLSRYRVDFAQGGFERLETVFLHDPDRKVPFRIVHESTGPRYLTGSDFDPESFQFAGGALWIGEEFGPYLIKADLQGRVQAVFETEVDGKVVRSPDHPAVATPAAPADRVKFQVRRSKGFEGMASSPDGAKLYPLLEGPLWDEAAGAFETVDGKPYLRVLEFDVAGQRWTGRHWKYVLEGADHAIGDFNMIDAATGLVIERDNGEGVPERACPPGQPGEQCFAKLPRFKRVYKIALDDAGAGGAVRKIGYVDLLDIQDPARLARKPASNGVFQFPFFTIENVDVVDATHIVVGNDNNLPFSSSRDPNQADDNELILLEAGGLLSAR
;
A
#
# COMPACT_ATOMS: atom_id res chain seq x y z
N MET A 1 90.00 19.30 40.66
CA MET A 1 89.30 18.01 40.82
C MET A 1 88.05 18.25 41.66
N PRO A 2 86.83 18.15 41.10
CA PRO A 2 85.60 18.26 41.87
C PRO A 2 85.02 16.88 42.25
N ARG A 3 84.29 16.82 43.35
CA ARG A 3 83.45 15.68 43.78
C ARG A 3 81.97 16.04 43.61
N PHE A 4 81.20 15.08 43.11
CA PHE A 4 79.76 15.10 42.93
C PHE A 4 79.00 14.90 44.25
N PHE A 5 77.82 15.53 44.38
CA PHE A 5 76.75 15.13 45.30
C PHE A 5 75.45 14.94 44.50
N CYS A 6 74.72 13.88 44.82
CA CYS A 6 73.50 13.43 44.18
C CYS A 6 72.29 13.82 45.04
N LEU A 7 71.20 14.33 44.43
CA LEU A 7 69.90 14.54 45.08
C LEU A 7 68.81 13.78 44.32
N SER A 8 68.02 12.98 45.05
CA SER A 8 66.87 12.22 44.56
C SER A 8 65.62 13.08 44.39
N ARG A 9 64.84 12.87 43.32
CA ARG A 9 63.47 13.38 43.17
C ARG A 9 62.47 12.21 43.10
N LEU A 10 61.42 12.30 43.91
CA LEU A 10 60.20 11.50 43.81
C LEU A 10 59.38 11.94 42.57
N MET A 11 58.82 11.00 41.82
CA MET A 11 57.81 11.24 40.78
C MET A 11 56.52 10.49 41.15
N SER A 12 55.43 11.25 41.26
CA SER A 12 54.06 10.77 41.47
C SER A 12 53.47 10.23 40.16
N VAL A 13 52.82 9.07 40.22
CA VAL A 13 52.12 8.43 39.10
C VAL A 13 50.64 8.77 39.17
N LEU A 14 50.11 9.48 38.16
CA LEU A 14 48.67 9.62 37.92
C LEU A 14 48.22 8.50 36.97
N ALA A 15 47.30 7.65 37.42
CA ALA A 15 46.63 6.67 36.58
C ALA A 15 45.38 7.30 35.95
N ALA A 16 45.35 7.38 34.62
CA ALA A 16 44.18 7.81 33.85
C ALA A 16 43.34 6.59 33.47
N THR A 17 42.11 6.52 33.99
CA THR A 17 41.11 5.52 33.62
C THR A 17 40.43 5.92 32.32
N ALA A 18 40.66 5.15 31.25
CA ALA A 18 39.97 5.32 29.97
C ALA A 18 38.59 4.66 30.03
N LEU A 19 37.53 5.47 29.95
CA LEU A 19 36.16 5.02 29.70
C LEU A 19 36.02 4.65 28.22
N PRO A 20 35.44 3.49 27.85
CA PRO A 20 35.16 3.17 26.46
C PRO A 20 34.00 4.05 25.98
N ALA A 21 34.27 4.92 25.02
CA ALA A 21 33.24 5.63 24.27
C ALA A 21 32.54 4.63 23.34
N THR A 22 31.31 4.23 23.69
CA THR A 22 30.41 3.55 22.76
C THR A 22 30.07 4.51 21.63
N VAL A 23 30.66 4.30 20.46
CA VAL A 23 30.29 4.98 19.22
C VAL A 23 28.92 4.45 18.81
N LEU A 24 27.87 5.24 19.07
CA LEU A 24 26.56 5.03 18.46
C LEU A 24 26.73 5.22 16.95
N ALA A 25 26.72 4.13 16.19
CA ALA A 25 26.69 4.18 14.74
C ALA A 25 25.41 4.90 14.31
N GLN A 26 25.52 6.15 13.85
CA GLN A 26 24.45 6.79 13.11
C GLN A 26 24.19 5.95 11.86
N ALA A 27 22.97 5.40 11.75
CA ALA A 27 22.56 4.73 10.53
C ALA A 27 22.68 5.73 9.37
N ALA A 28 23.46 5.38 8.35
CA ALA A 28 23.59 6.20 7.16
C ALA A 28 22.20 6.37 6.52
N ALA A 29 21.93 7.56 5.98
CA ALA A 29 20.70 7.81 5.25
C ALA A 29 20.57 6.84 4.06
N PRO A 30 19.36 6.36 3.71
CA PRO A 30 19.16 5.46 2.58
C PRO A 30 19.70 6.07 1.29
N VAL A 31 20.40 5.27 0.49
CA VAL A 31 21.01 5.72 -0.77
C VAL A 31 20.03 5.55 -1.94
N ALA A 32 19.97 6.54 -2.83
CA ALA A 32 19.23 6.43 -4.09
C ALA A 32 19.98 5.53 -5.08
N PHE A 33 19.26 4.62 -5.72
CA PHE A 33 19.74 3.81 -6.83
C PHE A 33 18.98 4.23 -8.10
N PRO A 34 19.68 4.52 -9.21
CA PRO A 34 19.01 4.81 -10.47
C PRO A 34 18.22 3.60 -10.95
N ALA A 35 17.06 3.84 -11.56
CA ALA A 35 16.27 2.83 -12.23
C ALA A 35 16.06 3.20 -13.71
N THR A 36 16.06 2.20 -14.56
CA THR A 36 15.79 2.36 -16.00
C THR A 36 14.51 1.65 -16.37
N LEU A 37 13.64 2.32 -17.13
CA LEU A 37 12.45 1.71 -17.69
C LEU A 37 12.85 0.59 -18.65
N ALA A 38 12.43 -0.63 -18.34
CA ALA A 38 12.67 -1.84 -19.13
C ALA A 38 11.39 -2.31 -19.86
N GLY A 39 10.24 -1.76 -19.50
CA GLY A 39 8.96 -2.08 -20.12
C GLY A 39 7.81 -1.27 -19.54
N HIS A 40 6.75 -1.08 -20.31
CA HIS A 40 5.58 -0.30 -19.90
C HIS A 40 4.33 -0.90 -20.55
N ALA A 41 3.38 -1.34 -19.73
CA ALA A 41 2.07 -1.81 -20.16
C ALA A 41 0.94 -0.90 -19.64
N ILE A 42 -0.08 -0.71 -20.47
CA ILE A 42 -1.24 0.15 -20.18
C ILE A 42 -2.52 -0.69 -20.19
N LEU A 43 -3.33 -0.54 -19.15
CA LEU A 43 -4.71 -0.98 -19.07
C LEU A 43 -5.61 0.26 -19.11
N PRO A 44 -6.43 0.45 -20.17
CA PRO A 44 -7.23 1.66 -20.32
C PRO A 44 -8.09 1.96 -19.09
N ALA A 45 -8.17 3.25 -18.71
CA ALA A 45 -8.86 3.70 -17.51
C ALA A 45 -10.29 3.14 -17.40
N GLN A 46 -11.05 3.24 -18.51
CA GLN A 46 -12.43 2.74 -18.62
C GLN A 46 -12.47 1.26 -19.03
N THR A 47 -11.81 0.42 -18.25
CA THR A 47 -11.92 -1.04 -18.35
C THR A 47 -12.93 -1.55 -17.32
N PHE A 48 -13.85 -2.42 -17.75
CA PHE A 48 -14.91 -2.94 -16.88
C PHE A 48 -14.99 -4.47 -16.91
N LEU A 49 -15.53 -5.01 -15.82
CA LEU A 49 -15.94 -6.40 -15.65
C LEU A 49 -17.46 -6.50 -15.68
N THR A 50 -17.95 -7.62 -16.19
CA THR A 50 -19.34 -8.01 -16.03
C THR A 50 -19.47 -8.75 -14.70
N ALA A 51 -20.41 -8.35 -13.86
CA ALA A 51 -20.73 -9.07 -12.64
C ALA A 51 -21.14 -10.53 -12.98
N PRO A 52 -20.83 -11.52 -12.11
CA PRO A 52 -21.28 -12.90 -12.28
C PRO A 52 -22.79 -13.00 -12.52
N GLY A 53 -23.22 -13.99 -13.30
CA GLY A 53 -24.63 -14.14 -13.68
C GLY A 53 -25.58 -14.41 -12.50
N ASP A 54 -25.04 -14.96 -11.41
CA ASP A 54 -25.73 -15.24 -10.14
C ASP A 54 -25.57 -14.11 -9.11
N ALA A 55 -24.86 -13.02 -9.46
CA ALA A 55 -24.78 -11.83 -8.62
C ALA A 55 -26.13 -11.07 -8.61
N PRO A 56 -26.47 -10.39 -7.50
CA PRO A 56 -27.63 -9.51 -7.43
C PRO A 56 -27.65 -8.48 -8.55
N GLU A 57 -28.86 -8.11 -9.00
CA GLU A 57 -29.04 -7.09 -10.04
C GLU A 57 -28.38 -5.75 -9.69
N ASP A 58 -28.36 -5.41 -8.40
CA ASP A 58 -27.73 -4.20 -7.88
C ASP A 58 -26.22 -4.10 -8.19
N LEU A 59 -25.54 -5.23 -8.43
CA LEU A 59 -24.11 -5.27 -8.77
C LEU A 59 -23.83 -5.17 -10.28
N ARG A 60 -24.86 -5.10 -11.13
CA ARG A 60 -24.69 -4.89 -12.58
C ARG A 60 -24.28 -3.47 -12.92
N THR A 61 -24.51 -2.53 -12.01
CA THR A 61 -24.05 -1.15 -12.09
C THR A 61 -23.33 -0.79 -10.80
N SER A 62 -22.27 0.01 -10.87
CA SER A 62 -21.49 0.39 -9.70
C SER A 62 -21.38 1.91 -9.56
N GLY A 63 -21.27 2.39 -8.33
CA GLY A 63 -21.05 3.80 -8.02
C GLY A 63 -22.32 4.62 -7.85
N LYS A 64 -23.46 3.96 -7.59
CA LYS A 64 -24.76 4.59 -7.37
C LYS A 64 -24.81 5.47 -6.11
N TYR A 65 -23.88 5.27 -5.17
CA TYR A 65 -23.94 5.85 -3.82
C TYR A 65 -22.87 6.91 -3.55
N THR A 66 -22.10 7.30 -4.57
CA THR A 66 -20.94 8.20 -4.45
C THR A 66 -21.29 9.66 -4.16
N THR A 67 -22.58 10.05 -4.25
CA THR A 67 -23.04 11.42 -3.95
C THR A 67 -23.71 11.55 -2.58
N GLY A 68 -23.61 10.53 -1.71
CA GLY A 68 -24.36 10.46 -0.45
C GLY A 68 -25.88 10.23 -0.61
N LYS A 69 -26.33 10.05 -1.85
CA LYS A 69 -27.69 9.66 -2.23
C LYS A 69 -27.59 8.69 -3.38
N ARG A 70 -28.59 7.82 -3.53
CA ARG A 70 -28.69 6.91 -4.67
C ARG A 70 -28.93 7.69 -5.96
N VAL A 71 -28.13 7.40 -6.98
CA VAL A 71 -28.33 7.84 -8.36
C VAL A 71 -28.30 6.61 -9.26
N ASP A 72 -29.40 6.35 -9.96
CA ASP A 72 -29.52 5.15 -10.81
C ASP A 72 -29.09 5.36 -12.26
N ALA A 73 -29.19 6.59 -12.78
CA ALA A 73 -28.95 6.89 -14.19
C ALA A 73 -27.45 6.82 -14.51
N PRO A 74 -26.96 5.85 -15.31
CA PRO A 74 -25.54 5.72 -15.64
C PRO A 74 -24.97 6.97 -16.32
N GLY A 75 -23.70 7.30 -16.03
CA GLY A 75 -23.00 8.42 -16.66
C GLY A 75 -23.57 9.81 -16.36
N SER A 76 -24.30 9.96 -15.25
CA SER A 76 -24.97 11.23 -14.88
C SER A 76 -24.21 12.06 -13.84
N VAL A 77 -23.26 11.46 -13.12
CA VAL A 77 -22.47 12.11 -12.07
C VAL A 77 -21.01 12.18 -12.48
N MET A 78 -20.52 13.37 -12.83
CA MET A 78 -19.12 13.56 -13.21
C MET A 78 -18.17 13.24 -12.05
N GLY A 79 -17.23 12.32 -12.27
CA GLY A 79 -16.13 12.03 -11.36
C GLY A 79 -15.21 13.24 -11.22
N ARG A 80 -14.64 13.41 -10.03
CA ARG A 80 -13.75 14.54 -9.73
C ARG A 80 -12.52 14.12 -8.96
N SER A 81 -11.37 14.63 -9.39
CA SER A 81 -10.05 14.49 -8.76
C SER A 81 -9.68 15.84 -8.16
N ASP A 82 -9.72 15.95 -6.82
CA ASP A 82 -9.47 17.20 -6.08
C ASP A 82 -10.19 18.42 -6.72
N GLY A 83 -11.48 18.23 -6.99
CA GLY A 83 -12.35 19.22 -7.61
C GLY A 83 -12.32 19.29 -9.14
N ARG A 84 -11.35 18.69 -9.83
CA ARG A 84 -11.25 18.70 -11.30
C ARG A 84 -12.11 17.61 -11.93
N PRO A 85 -12.93 17.88 -12.95
CA PRO A 85 -13.71 16.83 -13.63
C PRO A 85 -12.76 15.88 -14.36
N THR A 86 -12.89 14.57 -14.17
CA THR A 86 -11.99 13.56 -14.77
C THR A 86 -12.44 13.08 -16.15
N GLY A 87 -13.54 13.63 -16.68
CA GLY A 87 -14.10 13.23 -17.97
C GLY A 87 -14.85 11.89 -17.96
N VAL A 88 -14.92 11.22 -16.80
CA VAL A 88 -15.61 9.94 -16.61
C VAL A 88 -16.75 10.13 -15.60
N ALA A 89 -17.93 9.59 -15.90
CA ALA A 89 -19.13 9.79 -15.08
C ALA A 89 -19.72 8.48 -14.56
N LEU A 90 -20.17 8.52 -13.30
CA LEU A 90 -20.86 7.46 -12.57
C LEU A 90 -22.38 7.58 -12.73
N PRO A 91 -23.14 6.54 -12.38
CA PRO A 91 -22.72 5.15 -12.17
C PRO A 91 -22.22 4.49 -13.47
N PHE A 92 -21.47 3.41 -13.32
CA PHE A 92 -20.98 2.59 -14.44
C PHE A 92 -21.92 1.43 -14.76
N ALA A 93 -21.91 0.98 -16.01
CA ALA A 93 -22.48 -0.31 -16.40
C ALA A 93 -21.38 -1.38 -16.31
N GLY A 94 -21.44 -2.21 -15.27
CA GLY A 94 -20.37 -3.14 -14.88
C GLY A 94 -19.56 -2.64 -13.69
N GLN A 95 -18.50 -3.38 -13.37
CA GLN A 95 -17.57 -3.12 -12.28
C GLN A 95 -16.25 -2.57 -12.86
N PRO A 96 -15.76 -1.39 -12.46
CA PRO A 96 -14.50 -0.86 -12.97
C PRO A 96 -13.32 -1.74 -12.55
N VAL A 97 -12.35 -1.93 -13.45
CA VAL A 97 -11.06 -2.54 -13.12
C VAL A 97 -10.13 -1.44 -12.65
N GLN A 98 -10.29 -1.08 -11.38
CA GLN A 98 -9.53 -0.08 -10.65
C GLN A 98 -9.21 -0.62 -9.24
N GLY A 99 -8.63 0.19 -8.39
CA GLY A 99 -8.31 -0.15 -7.01
C GLY A 99 -7.13 -1.09 -6.89
N HIS A 100 -6.13 -1.00 -7.77
CA HIS A 100 -5.04 -1.96 -7.87
C HIS A 100 -4.16 -2.05 -6.59
N SER A 101 -4.69 -2.60 -5.51
CA SER A 101 -4.10 -2.57 -4.17
C SER A 101 -3.43 -3.89 -3.82
N GLY A 102 -2.19 -4.02 -4.27
CA GLY A 102 -1.37 -5.21 -4.13
C GLY A 102 -1.25 -6.02 -5.42
N ILE A 103 -0.05 -6.55 -5.62
CA ILE A 103 0.33 -7.39 -6.76
C ILE A 103 1.09 -8.63 -6.30
N LYS A 104 0.96 -9.72 -7.06
CA LYS A 104 1.83 -10.88 -6.92
C LYS A 104 2.26 -11.43 -8.27
N ARG A 105 3.57 -11.52 -8.50
CA ARG A 105 4.13 -12.25 -9.65
C ARG A 105 4.14 -13.74 -9.39
N MET A 106 3.67 -14.50 -10.37
CA MET A 106 3.61 -15.95 -10.35
C MET A 106 4.81 -16.56 -11.08
N PRO A 107 5.17 -17.83 -10.79
CA PRO A 107 6.28 -18.52 -11.47
C PRO A 107 6.13 -18.64 -12.99
N ASP A 108 4.89 -18.62 -13.50
CA ASP A 108 4.60 -18.64 -14.95
C ASP A 108 4.72 -17.25 -15.61
N GLY A 109 5.09 -16.22 -14.84
CA GLY A 109 5.23 -14.84 -15.28
C GLY A 109 3.92 -14.05 -15.31
N SER A 110 2.79 -14.65 -14.95
CA SER A 110 1.52 -13.92 -14.77
C SER A 110 1.53 -13.10 -13.47
N PHE A 111 0.63 -12.13 -13.38
CA PHE A 111 0.47 -11.27 -12.21
C PHE A 111 -0.96 -11.33 -11.70
N TRP A 112 -1.14 -11.54 -10.41
CA TRP A 112 -2.41 -11.28 -9.73
C TRP A 112 -2.44 -9.85 -9.22
N ILE A 113 -3.59 -9.18 -9.34
CA ILE A 113 -3.84 -7.82 -8.84
C ILE A 113 -5.19 -7.83 -8.12
N LEU A 114 -5.23 -7.21 -6.94
CA LEU A 114 -6.42 -7.07 -6.09
C LEU A 114 -7.11 -5.72 -6.33
N THR A 115 -8.44 -5.65 -6.14
CA THR A 115 -9.19 -4.39 -6.06
C THR A 115 -9.35 -3.93 -4.61
N ASP A 116 -9.30 -2.61 -4.39
CA ASP A 116 -9.73 -1.89 -3.19
C ASP A 116 -11.26 -1.87 -3.03
N ASN A 117 -11.75 -1.07 -2.08
CA ASN A 117 -13.20 -0.88 -1.90
C ASN A 117 -13.94 -0.23 -3.07
N GLY A 118 -13.33 0.20 -4.16
CA GLY A 118 -14.02 0.75 -5.33
C GLY A 118 -14.12 2.28 -5.37
N PHE A 119 -14.69 2.89 -4.33
CA PHE A 119 -15.12 4.30 -4.36
C PHE A 119 -14.69 5.11 -3.12
N GLY A 120 -13.58 4.71 -2.51
CA GLY A 120 -12.82 5.41 -1.49
C GLY A 120 -13.41 5.39 -0.08
N ALA A 121 -14.61 4.83 0.13
CA ALA A 121 -15.19 4.73 1.46
C ALA A 121 -16.29 3.67 1.54
N LYS A 122 -16.37 3.03 2.71
CA LYS A 122 -17.44 2.10 3.09
C LYS A 122 -18.84 2.53 2.67
N ALA A 123 -19.21 3.79 2.87
CA ALA A 123 -20.55 4.29 2.58
C ALA A 123 -20.85 4.47 1.07
N ASN A 124 -19.81 4.62 0.25
CA ASN A 124 -19.93 4.88 -1.19
C ASN A 124 -19.88 3.60 -2.02
N SER A 125 -19.44 2.50 -1.41
CA SER A 125 -19.05 1.27 -2.09
C SER A 125 -19.96 0.04 -1.90
N PRO A 126 -21.27 0.14 -1.61
CA PRO A 126 -22.09 -1.06 -1.42
C PRO A 126 -22.34 -1.81 -2.73
N ASP A 127 -22.04 -1.21 -3.89
CA ASP A 127 -22.19 -1.79 -5.22
C ASP A 127 -20.87 -1.95 -5.99
N ALA A 128 -19.74 -1.84 -5.30
CA ALA A 128 -18.39 -2.15 -5.81
C ALA A 128 -18.02 -3.59 -5.41
N MET A 129 -17.95 -4.51 -6.37
CA MET A 129 -17.63 -5.92 -6.09
C MET A 129 -16.13 -6.09 -5.83
N LEU A 130 -15.79 -6.81 -4.76
CA LEU A 130 -14.39 -7.13 -4.46
C LEU A 130 -13.92 -8.33 -5.29
N HIS A 131 -12.75 -8.23 -5.91
CA HIS A 131 -12.20 -9.25 -6.79
C HIS A 131 -10.67 -9.21 -6.90
N LEU A 132 -10.10 -10.30 -7.40
CA LEU A 132 -8.73 -10.34 -7.90
C LEU A 132 -8.76 -10.76 -9.37
N SER A 133 -7.86 -10.22 -10.18
CA SER A 133 -7.70 -10.64 -11.57
C SER A 133 -6.27 -11.07 -11.85
N ARG A 134 -6.12 -12.13 -12.64
CA ARG A 134 -4.82 -12.60 -13.11
C ARG A 134 -4.58 -12.15 -14.53
N TYR A 135 -3.39 -11.63 -14.80
CA TYR A 135 -3.00 -11.07 -16.07
C TYR A 135 -1.71 -11.72 -16.60
N ARG A 136 -1.66 -11.97 -17.91
CA ARG A 136 -0.40 -11.99 -18.64
C ARG A 136 -0.12 -10.57 -19.12
N VAL A 137 1.08 -10.08 -18.86
CA VAL A 137 1.48 -8.71 -19.22
C VAL A 137 2.58 -8.79 -20.27
N ASP A 138 2.29 -8.27 -21.45
CA ASP A 138 3.29 -8.12 -22.50
C ASP A 138 3.90 -6.72 -22.39
N PHE A 139 5.03 -6.59 -21.71
CA PHE A 139 5.72 -5.32 -21.55
C PHE A 139 6.31 -4.77 -22.88
N ALA A 140 6.56 -5.64 -23.86
CA ALA A 140 7.11 -5.23 -25.15
C ALA A 140 6.02 -4.63 -26.04
N GLN A 141 4.82 -5.23 -26.08
CA GLN A 141 3.66 -4.70 -26.81
C GLN A 141 2.82 -3.72 -25.99
N GLY A 142 2.97 -3.76 -24.67
CA GLY A 142 2.37 -2.84 -23.71
C GLY A 142 0.95 -3.17 -23.29
N GLY A 143 0.57 -4.44 -23.34
CA GLY A 143 -0.81 -4.87 -23.14
C GLY A 143 -0.99 -5.80 -21.97
N PHE A 144 -2.20 -5.79 -21.42
CA PHE A 144 -2.70 -6.75 -20.46
C PHE A 144 -3.60 -7.76 -21.16
N GLU A 145 -3.40 -9.04 -20.88
CA GLU A 145 -4.33 -10.11 -21.22
C GLU A 145 -4.88 -10.67 -19.91
N ARG A 146 -6.16 -10.39 -19.62
CA ARG A 146 -6.83 -10.93 -18.44
C ARG A 146 -7.11 -12.42 -18.66
N LEU A 147 -6.51 -13.24 -17.80
CA LEU A 147 -6.65 -14.70 -17.84
C LEU A 147 -7.87 -15.17 -17.06
N GLU A 148 -8.10 -14.57 -15.89
CA GLU A 148 -9.25 -14.89 -15.04
C GLU A 148 -9.54 -13.75 -14.04
N THR A 149 -10.75 -13.78 -13.50
CA THR A 149 -11.19 -12.91 -12.40
C THR A 149 -11.91 -13.77 -11.36
N VAL A 150 -11.57 -13.54 -10.10
CA VAL A 150 -12.12 -14.22 -8.94
C VAL A 150 -12.81 -13.16 -8.06
N PHE A 151 -14.12 -13.26 -7.89
CA PHE A 151 -14.88 -12.38 -7.00
C PHE A 151 -14.90 -12.94 -5.59
N LEU A 152 -14.75 -12.09 -4.58
CA LEU A 152 -14.81 -12.50 -3.18
C LEU A 152 -16.26 -12.72 -2.75
N HIS A 153 -16.50 -13.82 -2.03
CA HIS A 153 -17.84 -14.20 -1.62
C HIS A 153 -17.84 -15.07 -0.34
N ASP A 154 -18.95 -15.09 0.38
CA ASP A 154 -19.05 -15.75 1.70
C ASP A 154 -20.27 -16.69 1.86
N PRO A 155 -20.47 -17.69 0.98
CA PRO A 155 -21.63 -18.58 1.01
C PRO A 155 -21.72 -19.41 2.30
N ASP A 156 -20.56 -19.69 2.91
CA ASP A 156 -20.43 -20.50 4.13
C ASP A 156 -20.54 -19.66 5.42
N ARG A 157 -20.88 -18.36 5.30
CA ARG A 157 -21.13 -17.42 6.42
C ARG A 157 -19.98 -17.34 7.42
N LYS A 158 -18.76 -17.20 6.91
CA LYS A 158 -17.52 -17.07 7.66
C LYS A 158 -17.22 -15.63 8.07
N VAL A 159 -17.81 -14.64 7.40
CA VAL A 159 -17.73 -13.24 7.86
C VAL A 159 -18.59 -13.09 9.12
N PRO A 160 -18.03 -12.64 10.27
CA PRO A 160 -18.70 -12.71 11.57
C PRO A 160 -19.70 -11.57 11.82
N PHE A 161 -19.94 -10.71 10.83
CA PHE A 161 -20.83 -9.56 10.89
C PHE A 161 -21.73 -9.49 9.65
N ARG A 162 -22.76 -8.65 9.70
CA ARG A 162 -23.70 -8.47 8.59
C ARG A 162 -23.01 -7.81 7.40
N ILE A 163 -23.08 -8.46 6.24
CA ILE A 163 -22.59 -7.92 4.95
C ILE A 163 -23.73 -7.31 4.12
N VAL A 164 -23.40 -6.63 3.03
CA VAL A 164 -24.39 -6.01 2.11
C VAL A 164 -25.36 -7.05 1.58
N HIS A 165 -24.85 -8.16 1.03
CA HIS A 165 -25.64 -9.20 0.36
C HIS A 165 -26.00 -10.40 1.26
N GLU A 166 -26.22 -10.13 2.55
CA GLU A 166 -26.53 -11.12 3.61
C GLU A 166 -27.64 -12.11 3.24
N SER A 167 -28.64 -11.65 2.49
CA SER A 167 -29.85 -12.42 2.12
C SER A 167 -29.73 -13.22 0.82
N THR A 168 -28.56 -13.23 0.19
CA THR A 168 -28.32 -13.94 -1.08
C THR A 168 -27.66 -15.29 -0.84
N GLY A 169 -27.71 -16.20 -1.82
CA GLY A 169 -27.02 -17.50 -1.75
C GLY A 169 -25.49 -17.34 -1.78
N PRO A 170 -24.92 -16.75 -2.86
CA PRO A 170 -23.48 -16.60 -3.00
C PRO A 170 -22.82 -15.65 -1.99
N ARG A 171 -23.54 -14.62 -1.51
CA ARG A 171 -23.01 -13.62 -0.56
C ARG A 171 -21.74 -12.95 -1.07
N TYR A 172 -21.79 -12.42 -2.29
CA TYR A 172 -20.71 -11.61 -2.84
C TYR A 172 -20.37 -10.44 -1.91
N LEU A 173 -19.08 -10.17 -1.74
CA LEU A 173 -18.58 -9.09 -0.89
C LEU A 173 -18.39 -7.83 -1.70
N THR A 174 -18.64 -6.69 -1.06
CA THR A 174 -18.47 -5.38 -1.68
C THR A 174 -17.55 -4.48 -0.88
N GLY A 175 -17.16 -3.35 -1.45
CA GLY A 175 -16.35 -2.34 -0.76
C GLY A 175 -17.05 -1.67 0.43
N SER A 176 -18.30 -2.01 0.74
CA SER A 176 -18.91 -1.69 2.05
C SER A 176 -18.61 -2.73 3.13
N ASP A 177 -18.25 -3.94 2.75
CA ASP A 177 -17.99 -5.04 3.68
C ASP A 177 -16.54 -5.01 4.17
N PHE A 178 -15.60 -4.84 3.24
CA PHE A 178 -14.15 -4.76 3.49
C PHE A 178 -13.48 -3.74 2.57
N ASP A 179 -12.27 -3.33 2.95
CA ASP A 179 -11.39 -2.46 2.15
C ASP A 179 -10.05 -3.17 1.88
N PRO A 180 -9.99 -4.09 0.90
CA PRO A 180 -8.80 -4.89 0.67
C PRO A 180 -7.67 -4.04 0.08
N GLU A 181 -6.51 -3.98 0.73
CA GLU A 181 -5.38 -3.20 0.17
C GLU A 181 -4.11 -4.03 -0.05
N SER A 182 -4.12 -5.32 0.32
CA SER A 182 -2.98 -6.20 0.09
C SER A 182 -3.38 -7.66 0.08
N PHE A 183 -2.61 -8.51 -0.61
CA PHE A 183 -2.80 -9.95 -0.55
C PHE A 183 -1.53 -10.75 -0.74
N GLN A 184 -1.57 -12.02 -0.30
CA GLN A 184 -0.52 -13.02 -0.52
C GLN A 184 -1.12 -14.41 -0.72
N PHE A 185 -0.42 -15.26 -1.46
CA PHE A 185 -0.71 -16.70 -1.49
C PHE A 185 0.21 -17.43 -0.51
N ALA A 186 -0.37 -18.08 0.51
CA ALA A 186 0.39 -18.80 1.52
C ALA A 186 -0.41 -19.98 2.09
N GLY A 187 0.26 -21.13 2.30
CA GLY A 187 -0.38 -22.33 2.84
C GLY A 187 -1.55 -22.86 1.99
N GLY A 188 -1.53 -22.62 0.67
CA GLY A 188 -2.59 -23.02 -0.27
C GLY A 188 -3.86 -22.17 -0.21
N ALA A 189 -3.81 -21.00 0.43
CA ALA A 189 -4.92 -20.05 0.54
C ALA A 189 -4.52 -18.68 0.02
N LEU A 190 -5.55 -17.89 -0.30
CA LEU A 190 -5.45 -16.45 -0.51
C LEU A 190 -5.61 -15.78 0.86
N TRP A 191 -4.65 -14.92 1.23
CA TRP A 191 -4.69 -14.08 2.42
C TRP A 191 -4.79 -12.63 1.99
N ILE A 192 -5.68 -11.87 2.61
CA ILE A 192 -5.98 -10.48 2.25
C ILE A 192 -5.92 -9.63 3.51
N GLY A 193 -5.15 -8.55 3.48
CA GLY A 193 -5.19 -7.50 4.49
C GLY A 193 -6.21 -6.43 4.09
N GLU A 194 -6.98 -5.93 5.05
CA GLU A 194 -7.99 -4.90 4.78
C GLU A 194 -8.01 -3.78 5.84
N GLU A 195 -8.59 -2.63 5.49
CA GLU A 195 -8.45 -1.42 6.29
C GLU A 195 -9.52 -1.17 7.37
N PHE A 196 -10.76 -1.62 7.15
CA PHE A 196 -11.89 -1.20 7.97
C PHE A 196 -11.93 -1.84 9.34
N GLY A 197 -11.52 -3.10 9.48
CA GLY A 197 -11.40 -3.80 10.75
C GLY A 197 -10.33 -3.13 11.63
N PRO A 198 -9.04 -3.22 11.28
CA PRO A 198 -8.46 -4.03 10.20
C PRO A 198 -8.54 -5.53 10.50
N TYR A 199 -8.74 -6.33 9.46
CA TYR A 199 -8.78 -7.77 9.50
C TYR A 199 -7.72 -8.40 8.59
N LEU A 200 -7.31 -9.61 8.94
CA LEU A 200 -6.70 -10.52 7.98
C LEU A 200 -7.78 -11.51 7.54
N ILE A 201 -8.02 -11.63 6.23
CA ILE A 201 -9.03 -12.50 5.65
C ILE A 201 -8.33 -13.68 4.98
N LYS A 202 -8.83 -14.89 5.23
CA LYS A 202 -8.42 -16.10 4.52
C LYS A 202 -9.52 -16.52 3.57
N ALA A 203 -9.19 -16.72 2.30
CA ALA A 203 -10.08 -17.25 1.27
C ALA A 203 -9.42 -18.44 0.54
N ASP A 204 -10.22 -19.25 -0.14
CA ASP A 204 -9.68 -20.16 -1.15
C ASP A 204 -9.32 -19.41 -2.44
N LEU A 205 -8.68 -20.12 -3.38
CA LEU A 205 -8.24 -19.53 -4.65
C LEU A 205 -9.41 -19.18 -5.58
N GLN A 206 -10.65 -19.49 -5.20
CA GLN A 206 -11.88 -19.12 -5.90
C GLN A 206 -12.60 -17.96 -5.19
N GLY A 207 -11.96 -17.32 -4.19
CA GLY A 207 -12.47 -16.12 -3.54
C GLY A 207 -13.48 -16.40 -2.43
N ARG A 208 -13.70 -17.66 -2.07
CA ARG A 208 -14.61 -18.00 -0.98
C ARG A 208 -13.93 -17.81 0.36
N VAL A 209 -14.51 -16.95 1.21
CA VAL A 209 -14.00 -16.69 2.56
C VAL A 209 -14.05 -17.97 3.41
N GLN A 210 -12.94 -18.27 4.06
CA GLN A 210 -12.78 -19.39 4.99
C GLN A 210 -12.72 -18.93 6.45
N ALA A 211 -12.12 -17.77 6.70
CA ALA A 211 -12.00 -17.17 8.03
C ALA A 211 -11.68 -15.67 7.95
N VAL A 212 -12.02 -14.93 9.01
CA VAL A 212 -11.68 -13.52 9.23
C VAL A 212 -11.04 -13.41 10.62
N PHE A 213 -9.86 -12.80 10.69
CA PHE A 213 -9.06 -12.68 11.92
C PHE A 213 -9.01 -11.22 12.36
N GLU A 214 -9.44 -10.95 13.59
CA GLU A 214 -9.22 -9.68 14.29
C GLU A 214 -7.72 -9.37 14.34
N THR A 215 -7.33 -8.11 14.16
CA THR A 215 -5.92 -7.70 14.27
C THR A 215 -5.53 -7.51 15.72
N GLU A 216 -4.46 -8.18 16.15
CA GLU A 216 -3.92 -8.03 17.50
C GLU A 216 -2.55 -7.34 17.48
N VAL A 217 -2.41 -6.31 18.33
CA VAL A 217 -1.14 -5.63 18.62
C VAL A 217 -0.92 -5.69 20.11
N ASP A 218 0.27 -6.17 20.53
CA ASP A 218 0.63 -6.35 21.93
C ASP A 218 -0.43 -7.14 22.73
N GLY A 219 -1.03 -8.15 22.09
CA GLY A 219 -2.06 -9.03 22.66
C GLY A 219 -3.45 -8.37 22.82
N LYS A 220 -3.68 -7.23 22.17
CA LYS A 220 -4.96 -6.52 22.21
C LYS A 220 -5.49 -6.31 20.81
N VAL A 221 -6.80 -6.49 20.65
CA VAL A 221 -7.50 -6.16 19.40
C VAL A 221 -7.44 -4.65 19.17
N VAL A 222 -7.01 -4.25 17.98
CA VAL A 222 -7.03 -2.85 17.52
C VAL A 222 -8.15 -2.68 16.51
N ARG A 223 -8.84 -1.54 16.56
CA ARG A 223 -10.01 -1.29 15.69
C ARG A 223 -9.95 0.08 15.04
N SER A 224 -10.49 0.15 13.83
CA SER A 224 -10.83 1.39 13.15
C SER A 224 -12.26 1.85 13.48
N PRO A 225 -12.64 3.10 13.20
CA PRO A 225 -14.02 3.57 13.35
C PRO A 225 -15.04 2.89 12.43
N ASP A 226 -14.61 2.18 11.38
CA ASP A 226 -15.50 1.44 10.46
C ASP A 226 -15.66 -0.05 10.82
N HIS A 227 -14.97 -0.48 11.88
CA HIS A 227 -15.09 -1.82 12.45
C HIS A 227 -16.54 -2.04 12.95
N PRO A 228 -17.22 -3.15 12.61
CA PRO A 228 -18.63 -3.44 12.96
C PRO A 228 -18.99 -3.44 14.46
N ALA A 229 -17.98 -3.43 15.33
CA ALA A 229 -18.11 -3.42 16.79
C ALA A 229 -17.92 -2.02 17.39
N VAL A 230 -17.52 -1.04 16.58
CA VAL A 230 -17.45 0.36 16.96
C VAL A 230 -18.79 0.99 16.63
N ALA A 231 -19.46 1.52 17.66
CA ALA A 231 -20.76 2.17 17.52
C ALA A 231 -20.67 3.64 17.93
N THR A 232 -21.50 4.47 17.32
CA THR A 232 -21.71 5.84 17.80
C THR A 232 -22.31 5.78 19.21
N PRO A 233 -21.82 6.60 20.16
CA PRO A 233 -22.34 6.59 21.52
C PRO A 233 -23.76 7.12 21.56
N ALA A 234 -24.54 6.69 22.56
CA ALA A 234 -25.92 7.16 22.73
C ALA A 234 -25.99 8.62 23.20
N ALA A 235 -25.01 9.07 23.99
CA ALA A 235 -24.95 10.45 24.50
C ALA A 235 -23.94 11.29 23.70
N PRO A 236 -24.27 12.55 23.34
CA PRO A 236 -23.37 13.41 22.56
C PRO A 236 -22.02 13.74 23.23
N ALA A 237 -21.91 13.56 24.55
CA ALA A 237 -20.70 13.86 25.31
C ALA A 237 -19.73 12.66 25.42
N ASP A 238 -20.20 11.46 25.08
CA ASP A 238 -19.39 10.25 25.17
C ASP A 238 -18.41 10.16 24.00
N ARG A 239 -17.23 9.60 24.26
CA ARG A 239 -16.17 9.45 23.25
C ARG A 239 -16.19 8.02 22.68
N VAL A 240 -16.10 7.92 21.35
CA VAL A 240 -15.74 6.66 20.68
C VAL A 240 -14.23 6.46 20.82
N LYS A 241 -13.81 5.24 21.16
CA LYS A 241 -12.40 4.87 21.23
C LYS A 241 -12.05 3.90 20.11
N PHE A 242 -11.01 4.22 19.35
CA PHE A 242 -10.43 3.39 18.30
C PHE A 242 -8.92 3.66 18.25
N GLN A 243 -8.14 2.67 17.80
CA GLN A 243 -6.66 2.74 17.79
C GLN A 243 -6.13 2.96 16.38
N VAL A 244 -6.86 2.49 15.38
CA VAL A 244 -6.54 2.64 13.97
C VAL A 244 -7.40 3.77 13.42
N ARG A 245 -6.81 4.71 12.68
CA ARG A 245 -7.62 5.76 12.03
C ARG A 245 -8.47 5.14 10.91
N ARG A 246 -9.52 5.85 10.51
CA ARG A 246 -10.29 5.52 9.30
C ARG A 246 -9.36 5.43 8.10
N SER A 247 -9.53 4.38 7.30
CA SER A 247 -8.72 4.08 6.10
C SER A 247 -7.23 4.20 6.41
N LYS A 248 -6.79 3.47 7.44
CA LYS A 248 -5.39 3.38 7.88
C LYS A 248 -5.08 1.99 8.46
N GLY A 249 -5.80 0.98 7.97
CA GLY A 249 -5.60 -0.40 8.40
C GLY A 249 -4.45 -1.02 7.61
N PHE A 250 -4.56 -2.25 7.10
CA PHE A 250 -3.45 -2.82 6.32
C PHE A 250 -3.44 -2.27 4.90
N GLU A 251 -2.32 -1.70 4.45
CA GLU A 251 -2.08 -1.19 3.08
C GLU A 251 -1.06 -2.05 2.31
N GLY A 252 -0.20 -2.77 3.04
CA GLY A 252 0.78 -3.67 2.43
C GLY A 252 0.83 -4.97 3.18
N MET A 253 1.19 -6.07 2.52
CA MET A 253 1.43 -7.33 3.20
C MET A 253 2.40 -8.18 2.42
N ALA A 254 3.51 -8.56 3.04
CA ALA A 254 4.44 -9.52 2.45
C ALA A 254 4.22 -10.95 3.00
N SER A 255 4.81 -11.95 2.34
CA SER A 255 4.90 -13.32 2.86
C SER A 255 6.36 -13.76 2.91
N SER A 256 6.72 -14.56 3.91
CA SER A 256 8.04 -15.20 3.95
C SER A 256 8.23 -16.09 2.71
N PRO A 257 9.46 -16.30 2.21
CA PRO A 257 9.69 -17.11 1.01
C PRO A 257 9.13 -18.54 1.06
N ASP A 258 9.01 -19.11 2.25
CA ASP A 258 8.44 -20.44 2.49
C ASP A 258 6.91 -20.43 2.73
N GLY A 259 6.28 -19.24 2.77
CA GLY A 259 4.85 -19.06 3.02
C GLY A 259 4.42 -19.37 4.45
N ALA A 260 5.35 -19.55 5.39
CA ALA A 260 5.03 -19.87 6.79
C ALA A 260 4.53 -18.65 7.57
N LYS A 261 4.97 -17.45 7.16
CA LYS A 261 4.64 -16.17 7.81
C LYS A 261 4.04 -15.18 6.81
N LEU A 262 3.17 -14.33 7.33
CA LEU A 262 2.73 -13.10 6.68
C LEU A 262 3.20 -11.91 7.48
N TYR A 263 3.45 -10.81 6.79
CA TYR A 263 3.90 -9.54 7.34
C TYR A 263 2.97 -8.38 6.95
N PRO A 264 1.71 -8.33 7.44
CA PRO A 264 0.83 -7.20 7.18
C PRO A 264 1.39 -5.89 7.76
N LEU A 265 1.37 -4.84 6.97
CA LEU A 265 1.87 -3.50 7.28
C LEU A 265 0.70 -2.54 7.32
N LEU A 266 0.50 -1.92 8.49
CA LEU A 266 -0.49 -0.86 8.64
C LEU A 266 -0.13 0.37 7.80
N GLU A 267 -1.11 1.12 7.30
CA GLU A 267 -0.91 2.37 6.58
C GLU A 267 -0.67 3.57 7.52
N GLY A 268 -1.28 3.53 8.72
CA GLY A 268 -1.18 4.61 9.70
C GLY A 268 -0.58 4.21 11.04
N PRO A 269 0.01 5.17 11.78
CA PRO A 269 0.47 4.93 13.14
C PRO A 269 -0.72 4.66 14.07
N LEU A 270 -0.54 3.78 15.06
CA LEU A 270 -1.58 3.54 16.05
C LEU A 270 -1.71 4.72 17.02
N TRP A 271 -2.93 4.92 17.52
CA TRP A 271 -3.20 5.84 18.63
C TRP A 271 -2.89 5.17 19.97
N ASP A 272 -1.96 5.74 20.73
CA ASP A 272 -1.70 5.36 22.11
C ASP A 272 -2.57 6.20 23.05
N GLU A 273 -3.56 5.56 23.67
CA GLU A 273 -4.47 6.21 24.62
C GLU A 273 -3.76 6.70 25.89
N ALA A 274 -2.74 5.98 26.37
CA ALA A 274 -2.01 6.36 27.57
C ALA A 274 -1.11 7.59 27.33
N ALA A 275 -0.51 7.67 26.14
CA ALA A 275 0.27 8.83 25.72
C ALA A 275 -0.60 10.00 25.21
N GLY A 276 -1.83 9.72 24.78
CA GLY A 276 -2.71 10.70 24.14
C GLY A 276 -2.16 11.21 22.81
N ALA A 277 -1.45 10.35 22.07
CA ALA A 277 -0.75 10.70 20.85
C ALA A 277 -0.61 9.49 19.91
N PHE A 278 -0.28 9.74 18.64
CA PHE A 278 0.10 8.69 17.70
C PHE A 278 1.51 8.18 17.97
N GLU A 279 1.73 6.92 17.62
CA GLU A 279 3.02 6.25 17.71
C GLU A 279 4.08 6.96 16.88
N THR A 280 5.19 7.30 17.54
CA THR A 280 6.36 7.93 16.92
C THR A 280 7.66 7.36 17.46
N VAL A 281 8.73 7.49 16.68
CA VAL A 281 10.11 7.28 17.10
C VAL A 281 10.92 8.49 16.62
N ASP A 282 11.68 9.11 17.53
CA ASP A 282 12.43 10.34 17.25
C ASP A 282 11.60 11.45 16.60
N GLY A 283 10.33 11.57 17.00
CA GLY A 283 9.38 12.56 16.48
C GLY A 283 8.80 12.25 15.10
N LYS A 284 9.18 11.13 14.47
CA LYS A 284 8.61 10.66 13.20
C LYS A 284 7.54 9.58 13.45
N PRO A 285 6.39 9.63 12.77
CA PRO A 285 5.43 8.53 12.81
C PRO A 285 6.05 7.23 12.29
N TYR A 286 5.64 6.11 12.87
CA TYR A 286 5.98 4.79 12.35
C TYR A 286 4.74 3.92 12.21
N LEU A 287 4.82 2.98 11.27
CA LEU A 287 3.80 2.00 10.96
C LEU A 287 4.22 0.64 11.50
N ARG A 288 3.26 -0.20 11.90
CA ARG A 288 3.55 -1.54 12.41
C ARG A 288 3.53 -2.54 11.26
N VAL A 289 4.66 -3.23 11.05
CA VAL A 289 4.71 -4.49 10.30
C VAL A 289 4.44 -5.61 11.30
N LEU A 290 3.29 -6.27 11.26
CA LEU A 290 2.90 -7.33 12.19
C LEU A 290 3.30 -8.70 11.65
N GLU A 291 3.56 -9.69 12.50
CA GLU A 291 3.80 -11.07 12.06
C GLU A 291 2.62 -11.99 12.36
N PHE A 292 2.18 -12.74 11.35
CA PHE A 292 1.13 -13.74 11.46
C PHE A 292 1.66 -15.14 11.09
N ASP A 293 1.34 -16.14 11.91
CA ASP A 293 1.68 -17.54 11.69
C ASP A 293 0.62 -18.23 10.82
N VAL A 294 0.94 -18.59 9.58
CA VAL A 294 -0.03 -19.13 8.61
C VAL A 294 -0.58 -20.49 9.02
N ALA A 295 0.29 -21.39 9.48
CA ALA A 295 -0.10 -22.73 9.89
C ALA A 295 -0.94 -22.70 11.18
N GLY A 296 -0.52 -21.91 12.15
CA GLY A 296 -1.22 -21.75 13.42
C GLY A 296 -2.40 -20.77 13.41
N GLN A 297 -2.57 -20.02 12.32
CA GLN A 297 -3.60 -18.99 12.11
C GLN A 297 -3.73 -18.02 13.28
N ARG A 298 -2.60 -17.47 13.73
CA ARG A 298 -2.54 -16.57 14.88
C ARG A 298 -1.45 -15.51 14.73
N TRP A 299 -1.68 -14.34 15.31
CA TRP A 299 -0.65 -13.33 15.51
C TRP A 299 0.43 -13.86 16.45
N THR A 300 1.69 -13.61 16.13
CA THR A 300 2.81 -14.08 16.97
C THR A 300 3.17 -13.09 18.07
N GLY A 301 2.66 -11.85 17.98
CA GLY A 301 3.02 -10.71 18.82
C GLY A 301 4.32 -10.03 18.38
N ARG A 302 5.06 -10.60 17.43
CA ARG A 302 6.22 -9.94 16.82
C ARG A 302 5.76 -8.87 15.84
N HIS A 303 6.54 -7.79 15.77
CA HIS A 303 6.32 -6.72 14.82
C HIS A 303 7.64 -5.98 14.55
N TRP A 304 7.66 -5.13 13.53
CA TRP A 304 8.72 -4.15 13.26
C TRP A 304 8.10 -2.76 13.05
N LYS A 305 8.94 -1.72 13.14
CA LYS A 305 8.52 -0.32 12.98
C LYS A 305 9.02 0.20 11.64
N TYR A 306 8.11 0.45 10.70
CA TYR A 306 8.42 1.15 9.46
C TYR A 306 8.31 2.66 9.69
N VAL A 307 9.45 3.35 9.83
CA VAL A 307 9.48 4.78 10.11
C VAL A 307 9.28 5.57 8.80
N LEU A 308 8.27 6.42 8.76
CA LEU A 308 7.97 7.23 7.58
C LEU A 308 9.03 8.32 7.38
N GLU A 309 9.34 8.67 6.12
CA GLU A 309 10.17 9.84 5.82
C GLU A 309 9.44 11.15 6.09
N GLY A 310 8.13 11.20 5.85
CA GLY A 310 7.24 12.33 6.07
C GLY A 310 5.97 11.93 6.82
N ALA A 311 5.45 12.82 7.67
CA ALA A 311 4.29 12.52 8.52
C ALA A 311 2.96 12.44 7.75
N ASP A 312 2.92 12.99 6.53
CA ASP A 312 1.81 12.98 5.59
C ASP A 312 1.99 11.97 4.46
N HIS A 313 3.05 11.15 4.51
CA HIS A 313 3.24 10.05 3.57
C HIS A 313 2.35 8.86 3.92
N ALA A 314 2.16 7.99 2.94
CA ALA A 314 1.53 6.70 3.07
C ALA A 314 2.39 5.64 2.37
N ILE A 315 2.18 4.38 2.72
CA ILE A 315 2.74 3.27 1.96
C ILE A 315 1.81 2.93 0.78
N GLY A 316 2.09 1.86 0.04
CA GLY A 316 1.21 1.44 -1.05
C GLY A 316 1.30 -0.04 -1.38
N ASP A 317 2.45 -0.68 -1.16
CA ASP A 317 2.55 -2.15 -1.21
C ASP A 317 3.80 -2.62 -0.46
N PHE A 318 3.84 -3.90 -0.11
CA PHE A 318 4.96 -4.55 0.57
C PHE A 318 5.14 -6.01 0.13
N ASN A 319 6.29 -6.34 -0.47
CA ASN A 319 6.64 -7.72 -0.84
C ASN A 319 8.07 -8.09 -0.41
N MET A 320 8.28 -9.34 0.04
CA MET A 320 9.63 -9.83 0.38
C MET A 320 10.43 -10.13 -0.90
N ILE A 321 11.71 -9.78 -0.90
CA ILE A 321 12.69 -10.18 -1.90
C ILE A 321 13.25 -11.56 -1.54
N ASP A 322 13.61 -11.72 -0.26
CA ASP A 322 14.19 -12.92 0.32
C ASP A 322 13.77 -13.07 1.80
N ALA A 323 14.46 -13.90 2.58
CA ALA A 323 14.11 -14.14 3.98
C ALA A 323 14.40 -12.96 4.92
N ALA A 324 15.17 -11.95 4.48
CA ALA A 324 15.65 -10.87 5.34
C ALA A 324 15.40 -9.47 4.76
N THR A 325 14.99 -9.35 3.49
CA THR A 325 14.77 -8.06 2.83
C THR A 325 13.49 -8.03 2.02
N GLY A 326 12.87 -6.85 1.93
CA GLY A 326 11.65 -6.61 1.18
C GLY A 326 11.60 -5.24 0.52
N LEU A 327 10.62 -5.04 -0.34
CA LEU A 327 10.33 -3.80 -1.06
C LEU A 327 9.07 -3.16 -0.48
N VAL A 328 9.14 -1.88 -0.13
CA VAL A 328 7.98 -1.09 0.34
C VAL A 328 7.85 0.16 -0.51
N ILE A 329 6.66 0.43 -1.04
CA ILE A 329 6.37 1.74 -1.63
C ILE A 329 6.06 2.73 -0.51
N GLU A 330 6.63 3.94 -0.61
CA GLU A 330 6.25 5.10 0.21
C GLU A 330 6.08 6.32 -0.69
N ARG A 331 4.97 7.04 -0.51
CA ARG A 331 4.53 8.12 -1.38
C ARG A 331 3.90 9.26 -0.59
N ASP A 332 4.02 10.47 -1.13
CA ASP A 332 3.16 11.58 -0.72
C ASP A 332 1.77 11.50 -1.37
N ASN A 333 0.90 12.45 -1.04
CA ASN A 333 -0.46 12.55 -1.56
C ASN A 333 -0.57 13.49 -2.79
N GLY A 334 0.55 13.78 -3.46
CA GLY A 334 0.57 14.58 -4.68
C GLY A 334 0.29 13.74 -5.92
N GLU A 335 -0.29 14.36 -6.93
CA GLU A 335 -0.41 13.82 -8.29
C GLU A 335 -0.21 14.95 -9.31
N GLY A 336 0.08 14.61 -10.57
CA GLY A 336 0.27 15.60 -11.63
C GLY A 336 1.70 15.70 -12.14
N VAL A 337 1.82 16.38 -13.28
CA VAL A 337 3.11 16.69 -13.91
C VAL A 337 3.38 18.19 -13.93
N PRO A 338 4.65 18.63 -13.89
CA PRO A 338 5.00 20.06 -13.90
C PRO A 338 4.40 20.85 -15.07
N GLU A 339 4.24 20.22 -16.24
CA GLU A 339 3.67 20.82 -17.45
C GLU A 339 2.17 21.18 -17.30
N ARG A 340 1.51 20.64 -16.28
CA ARG A 340 0.10 20.85 -15.94
C ARG A 340 -0.08 21.50 -14.56
N ALA A 341 0.98 22.07 -13.99
CA ALA A 341 0.92 22.72 -12.68
C ALA A 341 0.03 23.97 -12.71
N CYS A 342 -0.68 24.22 -11.61
CA CYS A 342 -1.37 25.49 -11.44
C CYS A 342 -0.38 26.64 -11.28
N PRO A 343 -0.72 27.86 -11.74
CA PRO A 343 0.06 29.05 -11.42
C PRO A 343 0.20 29.20 -9.90
N PRO A 344 1.36 29.67 -9.38
CA PRO A 344 1.59 29.80 -7.94
C PRO A 344 0.47 30.58 -7.24
N GLY A 345 -0.14 29.96 -6.24
CA GLY A 345 -1.23 30.55 -5.45
C GLY A 345 -2.60 30.62 -6.15
N GLN A 346 -2.77 30.01 -7.33
CA GLN A 346 -4.01 30.04 -8.10
C GLN A 346 -4.47 28.62 -8.45
N PRO A 347 -5.05 27.87 -7.50
CA PRO A 347 -5.62 26.56 -7.80
C PRO A 347 -6.78 26.70 -8.80
N GLY A 348 -6.96 25.71 -9.67
CA GLY A 348 -8.02 25.72 -10.68
C GLY A 348 -8.42 24.31 -11.11
N GLU A 349 -9.52 24.21 -11.86
CA GLU A 349 -10.05 22.92 -12.30
C GLU A 349 -9.32 22.31 -13.52
N GLN A 350 -8.31 23.00 -14.07
CA GLN A 350 -7.62 22.66 -15.32
C GLN A 350 -6.10 22.49 -15.11
N CYS A 351 -5.67 22.29 -13.86
CA CYS A 351 -4.26 22.21 -13.49
C CYS A 351 -4.10 21.51 -12.13
N PHE A 352 -2.90 21.02 -11.83
CA PHE A 352 -2.58 20.38 -10.54
C PHE A 352 -2.05 21.40 -9.53
N ALA A 353 -2.75 21.54 -8.41
CA ALA A 353 -2.34 22.45 -7.34
C ALA A 353 -1.26 21.84 -6.42
N LYS A 354 -1.17 20.52 -6.35
CA LYS A 354 -0.28 19.76 -5.46
C LYS A 354 0.45 18.66 -6.23
N LEU A 355 1.55 19.03 -6.86
CA LEU A 355 2.42 18.07 -7.55
C LEU A 355 3.12 17.12 -6.57
N PRO A 356 3.41 15.88 -6.98
CA PRO A 356 4.18 14.94 -6.18
C PRO A 356 5.63 15.41 -6.04
N ARG A 357 6.20 15.15 -4.87
CA ARG A 357 7.57 15.45 -4.49
C ARG A 357 8.30 14.21 -3.96
N PHE A 358 7.56 13.18 -3.59
CA PHE A 358 8.08 11.96 -3.01
C PHE A 358 7.29 10.74 -3.48
N LYS A 359 7.90 9.88 -4.29
CA LYS A 359 7.37 8.57 -4.70
C LYS A 359 8.54 7.60 -4.76
N ARG A 360 8.63 6.63 -3.84
CA ARG A 360 9.83 5.77 -3.73
C ARG A 360 9.48 4.31 -3.49
N VAL A 361 10.30 3.44 -4.05
CA VAL A 361 10.37 2.02 -3.65
C VAL A 361 11.60 1.85 -2.78
N TYR A 362 11.41 1.55 -1.50
CA TYR A 362 12.49 1.26 -0.56
C TYR A 362 12.80 -0.23 -0.53
N LYS A 363 14.09 -0.58 -0.52
CA LYS A 363 14.55 -1.87 -0.01
C LYS A 363 14.75 -1.76 1.49
N ILE A 364 14.09 -2.60 2.27
CA ILE A 364 14.21 -2.65 3.74
C ILE A 364 14.82 -3.96 4.20
N ALA A 365 15.48 -3.93 5.36
CA ALA A 365 15.85 -5.11 6.13
C ALA A 365 14.75 -5.42 7.15
N LEU A 366 14.24 -6.66 7.11
CA LEU A 366 13.23 -7.21 8.00
C LEU A 366 13.73 -8.56 8.54
N ASP A 367 14.89 -8.56 9.20
CA ASP A 367 15.44 -9.77 9.81
C ASP A 367 14.88 -10.04 11.22
N ASP A 368 15.04 -11.28 11.66
CA ASP A 368 14.54 -11.73 12.95
C ASP A 368 15.13 -10.97 14.14
N ALA A 369 16.40 -10.54 14.03
CA ALA A 369 17.11 -9.82 15.08
C ALA A 369 16.59 -8.39 15.27
N GLY A 370 15.97 -7.81 14.23
CA GLY A 370 15.36 -6.49 14.26
C GLY A 370 13.95 -6.43 14.85
N ALA A 371 13.35 -7.56 15.26
CA ALA A 371 11.97 -7.58 15.77
C ALA A 371 11.79 -6.64 16.99
N GLY A 372 10.73 -5.85 16.96
CA GLY A 372 10.39 -4.77 17.90
C GLY A 372 11.08 -3.43 17.60
N GLY A 373 12.10 -3.44 16.75
CA GLY A 373 12.89 -2.28 16.34
C GLY A 373 12.40 -1.62 15.06
N ALA A 374 13.04 -0.50 14.71
CA ALA A 374 12.85 0.14 13.41
C ALA A 374 13.52 -0.67 12.29
N VAL A 375 12.79 -0.87 11.19
CA VAL A 375 13.36 -1.48 9.98
C VAL A 375 14.43 -0.56 9.41
N ARG A 376 15.52 -1.15 8.92
CA ARG A 376 16.57 -0.38 8.23
C ARG A 376 16.21 -0.24 6.76
N LYS A 377 16.01 0.98 6.29
CA LYS A 377 15.94 1.31 4.86
C LYS A 377 17.35 1.26 4.26
N ILE A 378 17.62 0.27 3.41
CA ILE A 378 18.92 0.02 2.77
C ILE A 378 19.16 1.05 1.66
N GLY A 379 18.14 1.31 0.85
CA GLY A 379 18.18 2.25 -0.25
C GLY A 379 16.82 2.34 -0.94
N TYR A 380 16.74 3.12 -2.01
CA TYR A 380 15.50 3.28 -2.76
C TYR A 380 15.70 3.55 -4.24
N VAL A 381 14.65 3.30 -5.02
CA VAL A 381 14.43 3.87 -6.35
C VAL A 381 13.47 5.06 -6.21
N ASP A 382 13.76 6.16 -6.90
CA ASP A 382 12.87 7.32 -6.99
C ASP A 382 11.98 7.20 -8.24
N LEU A 383 10.67 7.10 -8.03
CA LEU A 383 9.69 6.91 -9.10
C LEU A 383 9.35 8.22 -9.85
N LEU A 384 9.89 9.36 -9.39
CA LEU A 384 9.82 10.63 -10.12
C LEU A 384 11.07 10.88 -10.98
N ASP A 385 12.05 9.97 -10.98
CA ASP A 385 13.32 10.07 -11.74
C ASP A 385 13.70 8.74 -12.42
N ILE A 386 12.79 8.21 -13.25
CA ILE A 386 13.01 6.95 -13.98
C ILE A 386 13.64 7.26 -15.33
N GLN A 387 14.80 6.66 -15.61
CA GLN A 387 15.50 6.85 -16.87
C GLN A 387 14.85 6.03 -17.99
N ASP A 388 14.69 6.61 -19.19
CA ASP A 388 14.14 5.90 -20.35
C ASP A 388 14.98 6.13 -21.63
N PRO A 389 16.24 5.66 -21.67
CA PRO A 389 17.12 5.84 -22.82
C PRO A 389 16.64 5.07 -24.05
N ALA A 390 15.89 3.98 -23.85
CA ALA A 390 15.32 3.15 -24.90
C ALA A 390 13.97 3.66 -25.43
N ARG A 391 13.41 4.72 -24.81
CA ARG A 391 12.12 5.34 -25.18
C ARG A 391 10.97 4.33 -25.18
N LEU A 392 10.91 3.51 -24.12
CA LEU A 392 9.89 2.49 -23.92
C LEU A 392 8.61 3.05 -23.30
N ALA A 393 8.65 4.27 -22.73
CA ALA A 393 7.49 4.89 -22.13
C ALA A 393 6.37 5.09 -23.16
N ARG A 394 5.15 4.71 -22.76
CA ARG A 394 3.93 4.90 -23.56
C ARG A 394 3.15 6.16 -23.19
N LYS A 395 3.67 6.90 -22.22
CA LYS A 395 3.20 8.21 -21.78
C LYS A 395 4.34 9.23 -21.94
N PRO A 396 4.03 10.52 -22.11
CA PRO A 396 5.05 11.56 -22.21
C PRO A 396 5.98 11.59 -20.98
N ALA A 397 7.26 11.86 -21.24
CA ALA A 397 8.23 12.19 -20.21
C ALA A 397 8.01 13.62 -19.68
N SER A 398 8.41 13.87 -18.44
CA SER A 398 8.43 15.19 -17.81
C SER A 398 9.85 15.51 -17.36
N ASN A 399 10.31 16.74 -17.61
CA ASN A 399 11.69 17.16 -17.31
C ASN A 399 12.80 16.24 -17.86
N GLY A 400 12.56 15.56 -18.97
CA GLY A 400 13.55 14.69 -19.63
C GLY A 400 13.66 13.27 -19.07
N VAL A 401 12.82 12.90 -18.10
CA VAL A 401 12.75 11.56 -17.51
C VAL A 401 11.31 11.03 -17.52
N PHE A 402 11.15 9.72 -17.39
CA PHE A 402 9.84 9.15 -17.14
C PHE A 402 9.48 9.36 -15.67
N GLN A 403 8.27 9.82 -15.39
CA GLN A 403 7.75 9.97 -14.03
C GLN A 403 6.54 9.07 -13.84
N PHE A 404 6.38 8.55 -12.63
CA PHE A 404 5.22 7.79 -12.18
C PHE A 404 4.44 8.60 -11.11
N PRO A 405 3.73 9.68 -11.52
CA PRO A 405 3.28 10.75 -10.62
C PRO A 405 1.87 10.51 -10.06
N PHE A 406 1.54 9.26 -9.72
CA PHE A 406 0.19 8.89 -9.30
C PHE A 406 -0.06 9.21 -7.83
N PHE A 407 -1.32 9.54 -7.50
CA PHE A 407 -1.75 9.70 -6.11
C PHE A 407 -1.52 8.39 -5.34
N THR A 408 -1.94 7.28 -5.93
CA THR A 408 -1.77 5.89 -5.48
C THR A 408 -0.74 5.15 -6.35
N ILE A 409 0.22 4.52 -5.69
CA ILE A 409 1.18 3.59 -6.31
C ILE A 409 1.17 2.39 -5.39
N GLU A 410 0.54 1.30 -5.81
CA GLU A 410 0.06 0.26 -4.89
C GLU A 410 0.44 -1.14 -5.34
N ASN A 411 1.41 -1.24 -6.24
CA ASN A 411 1.92 -2.51 -6.71
C ASN A 411 3.44 -2.49 -6.74
N VAL A 412 4.09 -3.39 -6.01
CA VAL A 412 5.51 -3.69 -6.20
C VAL A 412 5.79 -5.18 -5.98
N ASP A 413 6.52 -5.80 -6.91
CA ASP A 413 7.06 -7.15 -6.71
C ASP A 413 8.37 -7.35 -7.47
N VAL A 414 9.15 -8.34 -7.06
CA VAL A 414 10.39 -8.73 -7.75
C VAL A 414 10.03 -9.55 -8.99
N VAL A 415 10.65 -9.20 -10.12
CA VAL A 415 10.46 -9.90 -11.40
C VAL A 415 11.54 -10.94 -11.64
N ASP A 416 12.79 -10.56 -11.38
CA ASP A 416 13.98 -11.39 -11.45
C ASP A 416 15.11 -10.74 -10.62
N ALA A 417 16.36 -11.19 -10.79
CA ALA A 417 17.50 -10.72 -10.01
C ALA A 417 17.82 -9.22 -10.20
N THR A 418 17.37 -8.60 -11.30
CA THR A 418 17.66 -7.20 -11.63
C THR A 418 16.41 -6.37 -11.84
N HIS A 419 15.22 -6.96 -11.94
CA HIS A 419 14.00 -6.23 -12.25
C HIS A 419 12.95 -6.27 -11.15
N ILE A 420 12.23 -5.16 -11.02
CA ILE A 420 10.99 -5.06 -10.25
C ILE A 420 9.86 -4.61 -11.17
N VAL A 421 8.63 -4.99 -10.82
CA VAL A 421 7.41 -4.39 -11.39
C VAL A 421 6.89 -3.33 -10.43
N VAL A 422 6.41 -2.21 -10.96
CA VAL A 422 5.69 -1.18 -10.20
C VAL A 422 4.40 -0.85 -10.93
N GLY A 423 3.32 -0.61 -10.19
CA GLY A 423 2.02 -0.27 -10.75
C GLY A 423 1.28 0.80 -9.96
N ASN A 424 0.35 1.46 -10.64
CA ASN A 424 -0.57 2.38 -10.00
C ASN A 424 -1.96 1.77 -9.89
N ASP A 425 -2.72 2.34 -8.96
CA ASP A 425 -4.15 2.43 -9.07
C ASP A 425 -4.53 3.77 -9.73
N ASN A 426 -5.56 3.77 -10.57
CA ASN A 426 -6.09 4.98 -11.17
C ASN A 426 -7.30 5.54 -10.42
N ASN A 427 -7.72 4.89 -9.32
CA ASN A 427 -8.86 5.24 -8.47
C ASN A 427 -10.09 5.68 -9.28
N LEU A 428 -10.44 4.97 -10.37
CA LEU A 428 -11.44 5.45 -11.31
C LEU A 428 -12.79 5.72 -10.62
N PRO A 429 -13.38 6.93 -10.71
CA PRO A 429 -13.01 8.09 -11.53
C PRO A 429 -12.50 9.30 -10.72
N PHE A 430 -11.89 9.08 -9.56
CA PHE A 430 -11.48 10.07 -8.57
C PHE A 430 -10.01 10.49 -8.64
N SER A 431 -9.20 9.91 -9.54
CA SER A 431 -7.86 10.41 -9.90
C SER A 431 -7.74 10.73 -11.39
N SER A 432 -6.79 11.60 -11.72
CA SER A 432 -6.50 12.06 -13.09
C SER A 432 -5.00 12.06 -13.42
N SER A 433 -4.14 12.03 -12.40
CA SER A 433 -2.69 11.72 -12.42
C SER A 433 -1.79 12.53 -13.35
N ARG A 434 -1.98 12.59 -14.67
CA ARG A 434 -1.15 13.38 -15.60
C ARG A 434 -1.90 14.42 -16.41
N ASP A 435 -3.16 14.21 -16.73
CA ASP A 435 -4.01 15.22 -17.37
C ASP A 435 -5.12 15.63 -16.41
N PRO A 436 -5.21 16.91 -15.98
CA PRO A 436 -6.12 17.33 -14.91
C PRO A 436 -7.59 17.05 -15.20
N ASN A 437 -7.96 16.81 -16.47
CA ASN A 437 -9.36 16.63 -16.86
C ASN A 437 -9.68 15.31 -17.56
N GLN A 438 -8.76 14.35 -17.48
CA GLN A 438 -8.93 13.01 -18.03
C GLN A 438 -8.45 11.99 -17.01
N ALA A 439 -9.28 11.01 -16.69
CA ALA A 439 -8.86 9.86 -15.88
C ALA A 439 -7.69 9.15 -16.58
N ASP A 440 -6.61 8.92 -15.83
CA ASP A 440 -5.43 8.22 -16.37
C ASP A 440 -5.63 6.71 -16.34
N ASP A 441 -4.82 6.02 -17.12
CA ASP A 441 -4.86 4.57 -17.23
C ASP A 441 -4.25 3.89 -16.00
N ASN A 442 -4.55 2.61 -15.84
CA ASN A 442 -3.73 1.75 -15.00
C ASN A 442 -2.48 1.34 -15.78
N GLU A 443 -1.32 1.39 -15.13
CA GLU A 443 -0.01 1.13 -15.72
C GLU A 443 0.73 0.07 -14.89
N LEU A 444 1.42 -0.83 -15.58
CA LEU A 444 2.53 -1.58 -15.00
C LEU A 444 3.80 -1.21 -15.72
N ILE A 445 4.81 -0.81 -14.96
CA ILE A 445 6.15 -0.54 -15.45
C ILE A 445 7.11 -1.61 -14.95
N LEU A 446 7.99 -2.07 -15.84
CA LEU A 446 9.11 -2.94 -15.50
C LEU A 446 10.34 -2.04 -15.36
N LEU A 447 11.01 -2.11 -14.21
CA LEU A 447 12.19 -1.32 -13.91
C LEU A 447 13.41 -2.23 -13.75
N GLU A 448 14.50 -1.90 -14.44
CA GLU A 448 15.83 -2.40 -14.06
C GLU A 448 16.28 -1.65 -12.81
N ALA A 449 16.48 -2.40 -11.72
CA ALA A 449 16.78 -1.92 -10.38
C ALA A 449 17.81 -2.85 -9.69
N GLY A 450 18.70 -3.50 -10.44
CA GLY A 450 19.67 -4.47 -9.93
C GLY A 450 20.64 -3.87 -8.91
N GLY A 451 20.93 -2.58 -9.02
CA GLY A 451 21.69 -1.83 -8.01
C GLY A 451 21.01 -1.87 -6.64
N LEU A 452 19.70 -1.58 -6.59
CA LEU A 452 18.91 -1.65 -5.35
C LEU A 452 18.80 -3.09 -4.84
N LEU A 453 18.47 -4.05 -5.73
CA LEU A 453 18.24 -5.44 -5.35
C LEU A 453 19.50 -6.11 -4.78
N SER A 454 20.69 -5.74 -5.24
CA SER A 454 21.96 -6.27 -4.74
C SER A 454 22.54 -5.55 -3.51
N ALA A 455 22.00 -4.38 -3.13
CA ALA A 455 22.44 -3.60 -1.98
C ALA A 455 22.20 -4.32 -0.63
N ARG A 456 23.04 -4.02 0.38
CA ARG A 456 23.04 -4.69 1.70
C ARG A 456 22.90 -3.73 2.86
#